data_AF-A0A392Q316-F1
#
_entry.id   AF-A0A392Q316-F1
#
_cell.length_a   1.000
_cell.length_b   1.000
_cell.length_c   1.000
_cell.angle_alpha   90.00
_cell.angle_beta   90.00
_cell.angle_gamma   90.00
#
_symmetry.space_group_name_H-M   'P 1'
#
loop_
_entity.id
_entity.type
_entity.pdbx_description
1 polymer ?
#
loop_
_entity_poly.entity_id
_entity_poly.type
_entity_poly.pdbx_seq_one_letter_code
_entity_poly.pdbx_strand_id
1 'polypeptide(L)' 'MGLDLAEGKIRNNLEAGVIEPAMSKVKIIQFATEAAITILRIDDMIKLVKDEGQEE' A
#
# COMPACT_ATOMS: atom_id res chain seq x y z
N MET A 1 7.76 9.36 -17.93
CA MET A 1 6.58 8.90 -18.70
C MET A 1 5.48 8.55 -17.71
N GLY A 2 4.25 8.93 -18.00
CA GLY A 2 3.06 8.53 -17.25
C GLY A 2 1.97 8.02 -18.19
N LEU A 3 0.82 7.67 -17.62
CA LEU A 3 -0.33 7.15 -18.37
C LEU A 3 -1.43 8.22 -18.45
N ASP A 4 -1.90 8.50 -19.65
CA ASP A 4 -3.14 9.23 -19.87
C ASP A 4 -4.33 8.29 -19.65
N LEU A 5 -5.21 8.61 -18.71
CA LEU A 5 -6.36 7.77 -18.37
C LEU A 5 -7.57 8.01 -19.30
N ALA A 6 -7.60 9.11 -20.05
CA ALA A 6 -8.68 9.38 -21.01
C ALA A 6 -8.42 8.67 -22.34
N GLU A 7 -7.17 8.73 -22.83
CA GLU A 7 -6.79 8.10 -24.11
C GLU A 7 -6.12 6.73 -23.97
N GLY A 8 -5.70 6.35 -22.75
CA GLY A 8 -4.99 5.09 -22.49
C GLY A 8 -3.57 5.02 -23.05
N LYS A 9 -2.94 6.17 -23.34
CA LYS A 9 -1.61 6.26 -23.98
C LYS A 9 -0.54 6.75 -23.01
N ILE A 10 0.71 6.45 -23.33
CA ILE A 10 1.86 7.02 -22.61
C ILE A 10 1.96 8.52 -22.93
N ARG A 11 2.17 9.33 -21.91
CA ARG A 11 2.38 10.79 -22.04
C ARG A 11 3.50 11.30 -21.14
N ASN A 12 3.90 12.55 -21.36
CA ASN A 12 4.76 13.28 -20.44
C ASN A 12 3.90 13.95 -19.35
N ASN A 13 4.01 13.46 -18.10
CA ASN A 13 3.23 14.00 -16.98
C ASN A 13 3.65 15.42 -16.59
N LEU A 14 4.90 15.82 -16.81
CA LEU A 14 5.37 17.16 -16.48
C LEU A 14 4.70 18.21 -17.38
N GLU A 15 4.70 17.95 -18.69
CA GLU A 15 4.03 18.81 -19.68
C GLU A 15 2.51 18.83 -19.47
N ALA A 16 1.92 17.70 -19.07
CA ALA A 16 0.50 17.60 -18.73
C ALA A 16 0.14 18.23 -17.36
N GLY A 17 1.10 18.80 -16.62
CA GLY A 17 0.87 19.41 -15.30
C GLY A 17 0.54 18.42 -14.18
N VAL A 18 0.77 17.13 -14.38
CA VAL A 18 0.55 16.07 -13.38
C VAL A 18 1.83 15.86 -12.59
N ILE A 19 1.89 16.48 -11.41
CA ILE A 19 3.09 16.50 -10.56
C ILE A 19 2.74 15.95 -9.18
N GLU A 20 3.73 15.34 -8.54
CA GLU A 20 3.61 14.81 -7.19
C GLU A 20 4.88 15.10 -6.37
N PRO A 21 4.77 15.34 -5.05
CA PRO A 21 5.93 15.65 -4.22
C PRO A 21 6.88 14.47 -4.08
N ALA A 22 8.17 14.69 -4.33
CA ALA A 22 9.21 13.66 -4.18
C ALA A 22 9.27 13.11 -2.74
N MET A 23 9.12 13.98 -1.74
CA MET A 23 9.06 13.62 -0.32
C MET A 23 7.97 12.58 -0.02
N SER A 24 6.78 12.73 -0.62
CA SER A 24 5.67 11.80 -0.42
C SER A 24 6.01 10.43 -1.00
N LYS A 25 6.58 10.36 -2.21
CA LYS A 25 7.01 9.09 -2.82
C LYS A 25 8.01 8.33 -1.97
N VAL A 26 9.04 9.03 -1.49
CA VAL A 26 10.09 8.40 -0.66
C VAL A 26 9.49 7.80 0.60
N LYS A 27 8.65 8.57 1.31
CA LYS A 27 7.99 8.10 2.53
C LYS A 27 7.07 6.90 2.28
N ILE A 28 6.28 6.93 1.20
CA ILE A 28 5.38 5.82 0.85
C ILE A 28 6.17 4.52 0.64
N ILE A 29 7.28 4.57 -0.11
CA ILE A 29 8.10 3.38 -0.36
C ILE A 29 8.72 2.86 0.93
N GLN A 30 9.25 3.76 1.78
CA GLN A 30 9.82 3.38 3.07
C GLN A 30 8.79 2.70 3.98
N PHE A 31 7.61 3.30 4.14
CA PHE A 31 6.55 2.71 4.97
C PHE A 31 6.04 1.38 4.43
N ALA A 32 5.84 1.27 3.11
CA ALA A 32 5.42 0.02 2.49
C ALA A 32 6.47 -1.09 2.71
N THR A 33 7.77 -0.73 2.65
CA THR A 33 8.87 -1.67 2.85
C THR A 33 8.89 -2.20 4.28
N GLU A 34 8.85 -1.32 5.28
CA GLU A 34 8.85 -1.72 6.70
C GLU A 34 7.61 -2.55 7.05
N ALA A 35 6.42 -2.17 6.54
CA ALA A 35 5.20 -2.92 6.74
C ALA A 35 5.27 -4.31 6.08
N ALA A 36 5.76 -4.39 4.84
CA ALA A 36 5.91 -5.67 4.13
C ALA A 36 6.89 -6.61 4.83
N ILE A 37 8.06 -6.09 5.26
CA ILE A 37 9.04 -6.87 6.04
C ILE A 37 8.39 -7.38 7.33
N THR A 38 7.65 -6.52 8.03
CA THR A 38 6.97 -6.91 9.28
C THR A 38 5.94 -8.01 9.04
N ILE A 39 5.12 -7.90 8.00
CA ILE A 39 4.12 -8.91 7.62
C ILE A 39 4.80 -10.24 7.25
N LEU A 40 5.87 -10.20 6.44
CA LEU A 40 6.59 -11.41 6.01
C LEU A 40 7.32 -12.12 7.15
N ARG A 41 7.60 -11.42 8.26
CA ARG A 41 8.23 -11.99 9.44
C ARG A 41 7.26 -12.68 10.40
N ILE A 42 5.95 -12.56 10.17
CA ILE A 42 4.94 -13.27 10.97
C ILE A 42 5.01 -14.75 10.59
N ASP A 43 5.35 -15.59 11.56
CA ASP A 43 5.39 -17.04 11.43
C ASP A 43 4.10 -17.71 11.90
N ASP A 44 3.47 -17.19 12.96
CA ASP A 44 2.23 -17.74 13.53
C ASP A 44 1.07 -16.74 13.59
N MET A 45 -0.15 -17.24 13.35
CA MET A 45 -1.41 -16.49 13.49
C MET A 45 -2.41 -17.28 14.33
N ILE A 46 -2.59 -16.88 15.59
CA ILE A 46 -3.58 -17.48 16.49
C ILE A 46 -4.93 -16.77 16.30
N LYS A 47 -5.98 -17.53 16.02
CA LYS A 47 -7.36 -17.06 16.00
C LYS A 47 -8.10 -17.62 17.22
N LEU A 48 -8.53 -16.74 18.11
CA LEU A 48 -9.38 -17.13 19.23
C LEU A 48 -10.82 -17.25 18.72
N VAL A 49 -11.40 -18.43 18.83
CA VAL A 49 -12.85 -18.62 18.67
C VAL A 49 -13.46 -18.35 20.04
N LYS A 50 -14.46 -17.48 20.12
CA LYS A 50 -15.20 -17.25 21.36
C LYS A 50 -16.00 -18.52 21.64
N ASP A 51 -15.78 -19.17 22.79
CA ASP A 51 -16.62 -20.28 23.23
C ASP A 51 -18.03 -19.74 23.50
N GLU A 52 -19.05 -20.28 22.82
CA GLU A 52 -20.47 -19.97 23.04
C GLU A 52 -21.04 -20.71 24.26
N GLY A 53 -20.23 -21.02 25.28
CA GLY A 53 -20.59 -21.99 26.32
C GLY A 53 -20.15 -21.67 27.75
N GLN A 54 -20.03 -20.40 28.12
CA GLN A 54 -19.97 -19.99 29.54
C GLN A 54 -21.01 -18.90 29.81
N GLU A 55 -22.28 -19.26 29.61
CA GLU A 55 -23.35 -18.78 30.47
C GLU A 55 -23.63 -19.91 31.47
N GLU A 56 -23.53 -19.55 32.76
CA GLU A 56 -23.79 -20.34 34.00
C GLU A 56 -22.67 -21.23 34.56
#